data_AF-I9S380-F1
#
_entry.id   AF-I9S380-F1
#
_cell.length_a   1.000
_cell.length_b   1.000
_cell.length_c   1.000
_cell.angle_alpha   90.00
_cell.angle_beta   90.00
_cell.angle_gamma   90.00
#
_symmetry.space_group_name_H-M   'P 1'
#
loop_
_entity.id
_entity.type
_entity.pdbx_description
1 polymer ?
#
loop_
_entity_poly.entity_id
_entity_poly.type
_entity_poly.pdbx_seq_one_letter_code
_entity_poly.pdbx_strand_id
1 'polypeptide(L)'
;MKIKHLFIGLLLAATTPGIMAQPIKKQYFVSKAGTLISMMTEDEANSVTHLTLTGKINAEDFRHLRDEFKNLEVLDISNAEIKMYTGKAGTHPDKFYVYMPNFIPAYAFCQIVNGQPQGKMSLKKVILSEKTKNIEDAAFKGCSNLAICQIKKKTPPNLLPEGLADSITAIFVPLGSSDEYRIKNNWKSFAFIEGEPQEATLQVGAMSTLESEIQKAGLQPKDINFLTIEGKLDNNDFKLIRDYMPNLVAVDIAKTNATSIPDFTFSQKKYLLRIKLPHGLKVIGQRVFSNCGRLCGTVELPASVTAIEFGVFMGCDNLRHVVATGNKITTLGDNLFGDGVENKLIYK
;
A
#
# COMPACT_ATOMS: atom_id res chain seq x y z
N MET A 1 -47.13 55.22 -5.36
CA MET A 1 -46.98 53.75 -5.27
C MET A 1 -45.95 53.30 -6.30
N LYS A 2 -44.73 52.93 -5.88
CA LYS A 2 -43.71 52.30 -6.73
C LYS A 2 -43.27 51.02 -6.03
N ILE A 3 -43.58 49.87 -6.64
CA ILE A 3 -43.20 48.54 -6.17
C ILE A 3 -41.76 48.29 -6.64
N LYS A 4 -40.83 48.09 -5.70
CA LYS A 4 -39.48 47.58 -5.99
C LYS A 4 -39.51 46.06 -5.83
N HIS A 5 -39.21 45.33 -6.91
CA HIS A 5 -39.00 43.89 -6.88
C HIS A 5 -37.63 43.60 -6.26
N LEU A 6 -37.65 42.86 -5.14
CA LEU A 6 -36.46 42.33 -4.48
C LEU A 6 -36.16 40.95 -5.10
N PHE A 7 -35.15 40.90 -5.97
CA PHE A 7 -34.59 39.64 -6.45
C PHE A 7 -33.77 39.02 -5.32
N ILE A 8 -34.30 37.97 -4.68
CA ILE A 8 -33.55 37.10 -3.78
C ILE A 8 -32.82 36.08 -4.66
N GLY A 9 -31.52 36.32 -4.89
CA GLY A 9 -30.63 35.34 -5.49
C GLY A 9 -30.39 34.20 -4.50
N LEU A 10 -31.04 33.06 -4.72
CA LEU A 10 -30.71 31.82 -4.04
C LEU A 10 -29.36 31.33 -4.55
N LEU A 11 -28.29 31.51 -3.75
CA LEU A 11 -27.04 30.78 -3.96
C LEU A 11 -27.31 29.30 -3.65
N LEU A 12 -27.56 28.51 -4.69
CA LEU A 12 -27.44 27.06 -4.63
C LEU A 12 -25.96 26.72 -4.43
N ALA A 13 -25.59 26.45 -3.18
CA ALA A 13 -24.32 25.81 -2.86
C ALA A 13 -24.35 24.39 -3.43
N ALA A 14 -23.84 24.23 -4.66
CA ALA A 14 -23.54 22.92 -5.21
C ALA A 14 -22.37 22.33 -4.39
N THR A 15 -22.70 21.47 -3.42
CA THR A 15 -21.71 20.63 -2.74
C THR A 15 -21.16 19.65 -3.78
N THR A 16 -19.99 19.94 -4.32
CA THR A 16 -19.23 18.97 -5.11
C THR A 16 -18.82 17.82 -4.20
N PRO A 17 -19.25 16.57 -4.45
CA PRO A 17 -18.71 15.44 -3.74
C PRO A 17 -17.33 15.11 -4.30
N GLY A 18 -16.30 15.12 -3.46
CA GLY A 18 -15.04 14.44 -3.75
C GLY A 18 -13.84 15.32 -4.10
N ILE A 19 -13.57 16.40 -3.36
CA ILE A 19 -12.19 16.92 -3.30
C ILE A 19 -11.45 15.99 -2.33
N MET A 20 -10.66 15.04 -2.86
CA MET A 20 -9.62 14.42 -2.04
C MET A 20 -8.73 15.53 -1.49
N ALA A 21 -8.60 15.63 -0.16
CA ALA A 21 -7.72 16.62 0.45
C ALA A 21 -6.31 16.47 -0.15
N GLN A 22 -5.74 17.56 -0.65
CA GLN A 22 -4.41 17.52 -1.22
C GLN A 22 -3.38 17.11 -0.15
N PRO A 23 -2.36 16.32 -0.50
CA PRO A 23 -1.35 15.88 0.46
C PRO A 23 -0.60 17.09 1.04
N ILE A 24 -0.50 17.14 2.36
CA ILE A 24 0.29 18.15 3.08
C ILE A 24 1.74 17.67 3.10
N LYS A 25 2.53 18.23 2.18
CA LYS A 25 3.95 17.91 1.99
C LYS A 25 4.83 18.87 2.79
N LYS A 26 5.76 18.34 3.58
CA LYS A 26 6.74 19.11 4.34
C LYS A 26 8.13 18.50 4.20
N GLN A 27 9.14 19.38 4.20
CA GLN A 27 10.54 18.98 4.23
C GLN A 27 11.23 19.71 5.39
N TYR A 28 11.97 18.96 6.20
CA TYR A 28 12.76 19.52 7.29
C TYR A 28 14.22 19.07 7.21
N PHE A 29 15.11 20.00 7.51
CA PHE A 29 16.51 19.72 7.78
C PHE A 29 16.72 19.67 9.30
N VAL A 30 16.93 18.47 9.84
CA VAL A 30 17.14 18.27 11.27
C VAL A 30 18.63 18.46 11.58
N SER A 31 18.98 19.63 12.13
CA SER A 31 20.39 19.98 12.39
C SER A 31 21.00 19.19 13.54
N LYS A 32 20.19 18.85 14.54
CA LYS A 32 20.55 18.07 15.73
C LYS A 32 19.56 16.92 15.90
N ALA A 33 20.06 15.71 16.05
CA ALA A 33 19.20 14.55 16.24
C ALA A 33 18.39 14.64 17.54
N GLY A 34 17.13 14.20 17.50
CA GLY A 34 16.16 14.26 18.59
C GLY A 34 15.36 15.57 18.66
N THR A 35 15.55 16.50 17.72
CA THR A 35 14.89 17.82 17.78
C THR A 35 13.80 18.02 16.74
N LEU A 36 13.40 17.01 15.96
CA LEU A 36 12.42 17.15 14.90
C LEU A 36 11.12 17.80 15.41
N ILE A 37 10.54 17.27 16.49
CA ILE A 37 9.24 17.73 16.98
C ILE A 37 9.28 19.19 17.49
N SER A 38 10.45 19.67 17.93
CA SER A 38 10.63 21.05 18.38
C SER A 38 10.65 22.07 17.24
N MET A 39 10.71 21.62 15.99
CA MET A 39 10.74 22.48 14.81
C MET A 39 9.36 22.90 14.32
N MET A 40 8.29 22.38 14.92
CA MET A 40 6.90 22.60 14.50
C MET A 40 5.94 22.50 15.69
N THR A 41 4.71 22.94 15.50
CA THR A 41 3.64 22.72 16.49
C THR A 41 3.08 21.30 16.38
N GLU A 42 2.39 20.83 17.42
CA GLU A 42 1.72 19.53 17.38
C GLU A 42 0.66 19.46 16.27
N ASP A 43 -0.11 20.53 16.08
CA ASP A 43 -1.13 20.61 15.01
C ASP A 43 -0.48 20.55 13.63
N GLU A 44 0.65 21.22 13.43
CA GLU A 44 1.39 21.14 12.18
C GLU A 44 1.86 19.69 11.95
N ALA A 45 2.53 19.07 12.93
CA ALA A 45 3.01 17.69 12.84
C ALA A 45 1.87 16.70 12.52
N ASN A 46 0.73 16.84 13.19
CA ASN A 46 -0.44 15.97 13.00
C ASN A 46 -1.09 16.14 11.63
N SER A 47 -0.94 17.30 10.98
CA SER A 47 -1.48 17.55 9.64
C SER A 47 -0.62 16.97 8.50
N VAL A 48 0.68 16.75 8.73
CA VAL A 48 1.60 16.30 7.68
C VAL A 48 1.25 14.90 7.19
N THR A 49 1.09 14.75 5.88
CA THR A 49 0.89 13.43 5.24
C THR A 49 2.14 12.94 4.52
N HIS A 50 2.98 13.83 4.03
CA HIS A 50 4.21 13.50 3.31
C HIS A 50 5.38 14.28 3.91
N LEU A 51 6.31 13.57 4.52
CA LEU A 51 7.43 14.15 5.23
C LEU A 51 8.74 13.71 4.61
N THR A 52 9.57 14.69 4.23
CA THR A 52 10.97 14.46 3.84
C THR A 52 11.88 15.00 4.93
N LEU A 53 12.76 14.14 5.44
CA LEU A 53 13.76 14.54 6.44
C LEU A 53 15.16 14.43 5.84
N THR A 54 15.96 15.44 6.15
CA THR A 54 17.39 15.50 5.84
C THR A 54 18.17 15.89 7.10
N GLY A 55 19.49 15.78 7.06
CA GLY A 55 20.33 16.08 8.24
C GLY A 55 20.47 14.89 9.16
N LYS A 56 20.35 15.10 10.48
CA LYS A 56 20.65 14.12 11.53
C LYS A 56 19.39 13.79 12.32
N ILE A 57 18.96 12.54 12.29
CA ILE A 57 17.82 12.04 13.08
C ILE A 57 18.27 10.93 14.03
N ASN A 58 17.50 10.61 15.06
CA ASN A 58 17.75 9.46 15.94
C ASN A 58 16.45 8.79 16.40
N ALA A 59 16.55 7.82 17.30
CA ALA A 59 15.40 7.08 17.81
C ALA A 59 14.34 7.93 18.53
N GLU A 60 14.69 9.10 19.06
CA GLU A 60 13.71 10.02 19.64
C GLU A 60 12.87 10.70 18.55
N ASP A 61 13.48 11.09 17.42
CA ASP A 61 12.73 11.56 16.26
C ASP A 61 11.80 10.47 15.70
N PHE A 62 12.27 9.21 15.63
CA PHE A 62 11.41 8.08 15.23
C PHE A 62 10.24 7.84 16.18
N ARG A 63 10.46 7.97 17.50
CA ARG A 63 9.36 7.92 18.48
C ARG A 63 8.33 9.00 18.16
N HIS A 64 8.78 10.22 17.85
CA HIS A 64 7.84 11.29 17.52
C HIS A 64 7.09 11.06 16.20
N LEU A 65 7.80 10.57 15.17
CA LEU A 65 7.18 10.16 13.91
C LEU A 65 6.11 9.08 14.10
N ARG A 66 6.29 8.18 15.08
CA ARG A 66 5.34 7.14 15.43
C ARG A 66 4.13 7.71 16.17
N ASP A 67 4.37 8.49 17.22
CA ASP A 67 3.39 8.79 18.27
C ASP A 67 2.54 10.04 17.95
N GLU A 68 3.17 11.11 17.46
CA GLU A 68 2.49 12.37 17.14
C GLU A 68 1.94 12.34 15.72
N PHE A 69 2.77 12.36 14.67
CA PHE A 69 2.39 12.60 13.26
C PHE A 69 1.21 11.74 12.73
N LYS A 70 -0.04 12.04 13.12
CA LYS A 70 -1.19 11.11 13.02
C LYS A 70 -1.49 10.72 11.58
N ASN A 71 -1.37 11.69 10.68
CA ASN A 71 -1.71 11.53 9.27
C ASN A 71 -0.53 11.19 8.35
N LEU A 72 0.66 10.89 8.90
CA LEU A 72 1.85 10.61 8.10
C LEU A 72 1.69 9.33 7.27
N GLU A 73 1.62 9.51 5.95
CA GLU A 73 1.48 8.44 4.96
C GLU A 73 2.79 8.10 4.26
N VAL A 74 3.62 9.10 3.98
CA VAL A 74 4.89 8.94 3.27
C VAL A 74 6.02 9.55 4.09
N LEU A 75 7.02 8.72 4.41
CA LEU A 75 8.25 9.17 5.06
C LEU A 75 9.44 8.95 4.14
N ASP A 76 10.07 10.03 3.72
CA ASP A 76 11.36 9.99 3.01
C ASP A 76 12.49 10.39 3.96
N ILE A 77 13.32 9.41 4.32
CA ILE A 77 14.55 9.59 5.10
C ILE A 77 15.78 9.17 4.29
N SER A 78 15.68 9.13 2.96
CA SER A 78 16.75 8.66 2.06
C SER A 78 18.02 9.51 2.16
N ASN A 79 17.87 10.79 2.48
CA ASN A 79 18.94 11.77 2.65
C ASN A 79 19.18 12.17 4.12
N ALA A 80 18.57 11.46 5.07
CA ALA A 80 18.84 11.63 6.50
C ALA A 80 19.92 10.65 6.97
N GLU A 81 20.67 11.05 7.99
CA GLU A 81 21.63 10.19 8.69
C GLU A 81 21.09 9.86 10.08
N ILE A 82 20.90 8.56 10.36
CA ILE A 82 20.46 8.11 11.68
C ILE A 82 21.67 8.06 12.61
N LYS A 83 21.68 8.92 13.62
CA LYS A 83 22.71 9.00 14.65
C LYS A 83 22.42 8.02 15.79
N MET A 84 23.50 7.64 16.47
CA MET A 84 23.41 6.86 17.70
C MET A 84 22.58 7.63 18.73
N TYR A 85 21.74 6.92 19.46
CA TYR A 85 21.05 7.43 20.63
C TYR A 85 21.10 6.38 21.74
N THR A 86 21.17 6.82 22.98
CA THR A 86 21.20 5.94 24.14
C THR A 86 20.36 6.60 25.22
N GLY A 87 19.30 5.92 25.64
CA GLY A 87 18.37 6.49 26.59
C GLY A 87 17.00 5.83 26.56
N LYS A 88 16.06 6.47 27.26
CA LYS A 88 14.68 6.00 27.43
C LYS A 88 13.67 6.68 26.49
N ALA A 89 14.04 7.77 25.82
CA ALA A 89 13.16 8.53 24.95
C ALA A 89 13.13 8.02 23.50
N GLY A 90 13.69 6.84 23.25
CA GLY A 90 13.65 6.18 21.94
C GLY A 90 12.37 5.36 21.74
N THR A 91 12.37 4.51 20.72
CA THR A 91 11.18 3.75 20.28
C THR A 91 10.94 2.44 21.03
N HIS A 92 11.95 1.87 21.67
CA HIS A 92 11.84 0.61 22.42
C HIS A 92 10.89 0.79 23.63
N PRO A 93 9.92 -0.12 23.86
CA PRO A 93 8.99 -0.05 24.98
C PRO A 93 9.71 -0.04 26.34
N ASP A 94 9.46 1.00 27.14
CA ASP A 94 9.71 1.14 28.59
C ASP A 94 11.10 0.74 29.11
N LYS A 95 12.13 0.82 28.27
CA LYS A 95 13.49 0.42 28.64
C LYS A 95 14.53 1.40 28.11
N PHE A 96 15.59 1.56 28.90
CA PHE A 96 16.82 2.14 28.42
C PHE A 96 17.37 1.24 27.31
N TYR A 97 17.69 1.83 26.16
CA TYR A 97 18.11 1.08 24.99
C TYR A 97 19.22 1.83 24.24
N VAL A 98 20.08 1.09 23.56
CA VAL A 98 21.17 1.61 22.74
C VAL A 98 20.80 1.46 21.28
N TYR A 99 20.58 2.57 20.60
CA TYR A 99 20.20 2.63 19.20
C TYR A 99 21.44 2.97 18.37
N MET A 100 21.84 2.03 17.52
CA MET A 100 23.05 2.16 16.71
C MET A 100 22.84 3.11 15.52
N PRO A 101 23.90 3.78 15.04
CA PRO A 101 23.78 4.68 13.90
C PRO A 101 23.48 3.90 12.60
N ASN A 102 22.67 4.52 11.74
CA ASN A 102 22.17 3.96 10.48
C ASN A 102 21.29 2.70 10.61
N PHE A 103 20.69 2.48 11.78
CA PHE A 103 19.71 1.42 11.98
C PHE A 103 18.32 2.06 12.00
N ILE A 104 17.36 1.50 11.28
CA ILE A 104 15.96 1.81 11.55
C ILE A 104 15.67 1.26 12.96
N PRO A 105 15.30 2.10 13.94
CA PRO A 105 15.20 1.68 15.33
C PRO A 105 14.25 0.50 15.56
N ALA A 106 14.54 -0.32 16.57
CA ALA A 106 13.59 -1.33 17.03
C ALA A 106 12.27 -0.65 17.42
N TYR A 107 11.13 -1.21 17.02
CA TYR A 107 9.81 -0.61 17.25
C TYR A 107 9.61 0.81 16.66
N ALA A 108 10.37 1.18 15.62
CA ALA A 108 10.34 2.50 15.00
C ALA A 108 8.93 3.04 14.74
N PHE A 109 8.03 2.20 14.25
CA PHE A 109 6.63 2.51 13.93
C PHE A 109 5.65 1.53 14.58
N CYS A 110 6.06 0.86 15.65
CA CYS A 110 5.23 -0.07 16.40
C CYS A 110 5.21 0.32 17.89
N GLN A 111 4.03 0.53 18.46
CA GLN A 111 3.84 0.65 19.90
C GLN A 111 3.38 -0.68 20.47
N ILE A 112 3.62 -0.89 21.77
CA ILE A 112 2.98 -1.97 22.53
C ILE A 112 1.92 -1.33 23.43
N VAL A 113 0.65 -1.55 23.10
CA VAL A 113 -0.50 -1.04 23.85
C VAL A 113 -1.25 -2.24 24.42
N ASN A 114 -1.38 -2.31 25.74
CA ASN A 114 -2.01 -3.45 26.44
C ASN A 114 -1.42 -4.82 26.05
N GLY A 115 -0.10 -4.87 25.84
CA GLY A 115 0.60 -6.09 25.42
C GLY A 115 0.41 -6.49 23.96
N GLN A 116 -0.31 -5.69 23.16
CA GLN A 116 -0.52 -5.93 21.73
C GLN A 116 0.25 -4.93 20.86
N PRO A 117 0.83 -5.39 19.73
CA PRO A 117 1.51 -4.52 18.78
C PRO A 117 0.49 -3.64 18.04
N GLN A 118 0.69 -2.33 18.12
CA GLN A 118 -0.08 -1.33 17.39
C GLN A 118 0.88 -0.56 16.46
N GLY A 119 0.86 -0.91 15.18
CA GLY A 119 1.68 -0.23 14.18
C GLY A 119 1.06 1.10 13.72
N LYS A 120 1.88 1.94 13.08
CA LYS A 120 1.43 3.19 12.49
C LYS A 120 0.60 2.95 11.23
N MET A 121 -0.70 2.81 11.41
CA MET A 121 -1.68 2.49 10.35
C MET A 121 -1.76 3.53 9.23
N SER A 122 -1.39 4.79 9.49
CA SER A 122 -1.37 5.83 8.45
C SER A 122 -0.21 5.65 7.46
N LEU A 123 0.90 5.02 7.87
CA LEU A 123 2.09 4.91 7.06
C LEU A 123 1.90 3.94 5.89
N LYS A 124 2.07 4.45 4.67
CA LYS A 124 1.90 3.72 3.40
C LYS A 124 3.22 3.50 2.66
N LYS A 125 4.16 4.44 2.79
CA LYS A 125 5.44 4.42 2.09
C LYS A 125 6.57 4.91 2.99
N VAL A 126 7.69 4.19 2.96
CA VAL A 126 8.95 4.64 3.54
C VAL A 126 10.07 4.57 2.50
N ILE A 127 10.93 5.58 2.48
CA ILE A 127 12.11 5.63 1.60
C ILE A 127 13.37 5.69 2.48
N LEU A 128 14.18 4.65 2.40
CA LEU A 128 15.36 4.42 3.24
C LEU A 128 16.65 4.76 2.50
N SER A 129 17.61 5.30 3.25
CA SER A 129 18.93 5.70 2.74
C SER A 129 19.79 4.51 2.32
N GLU A 130 20.73 4.74 1.40
CA GLU A 130 21.82 3.79 1.10
C GLU A 130 22.70 3.47 2.31
N LYS A 131 22.71 4.36 3.30
CA LYS A 131 23.48 4.20 4.53
C LYS A 131 22.86 3.19 5.50
N THR A 132 21.58 2.85 5.33
CA THR A 132 20.85 1.92 6.20
C THR A 132 21.62 0.60 6.34
N LYS A 133 21.89 0.20 7.57
CA LYS A 133 22.62 -1.05 7.88
C LYS A 133 21.68 -2.14 8.35
N ASN A 134 20.75 -1.79 9.24
CA ASN A 134 19.75 -2.69 9.78
C ASN A 134 18.35 -2.08 9.72
N ILE A 135 17.35 -2.94 9.58
CA ILE A 135 15.97 -2.70 9.94
C ILE A 135 15.71 -3.60 11.15
N GLU A 136 15.65 -2.97 12.34
CA GLU A 136 15.65 -3.69 13.62
C GLU A 136 14.30 -4.35 13.97
N ASP A 137 14.28 -5.08 15.08
CA ASP A 137 13.12 -5.83 15.55
C ASP A 137 11.85 -4.99 15.59
N ALA A 138 10.79 -5.56 15.02
CA ALA A 138 9.45 -4.96 15.01
C ALA A 138 9.38 -3.52 14.48
N ALA A 139 10.37 -3.05 13.71
CA ALA A 139 10.47 -1.68 13.22
C ALA A 139 9.17 -1.19 12.56
N PHE A 140 8.52 -2.03 11.74
CA PHE A 140 7.25 -1.74 11.09
C PHE A 140 6.15 -2.76 11.44
N LYS A 141 6.27 -3.46 12.57
CA LYS A 141 5.28 -4.45 13.00
C LYS A 141 3.91 -3.80 13.21
N GLY A 142 2.88 -4.38 12.58
CA GLY A 142 1.51 -3.87 12.64
C GLY A 142 1.23 -2.67 11.74
N CYS A 143 2.20 -2.17 10.95
CA CYS A 143 1.95 -1.14 9.93
C CYS A 143 1.25 -1.77 8.70
N SER A 144 -0.01 -2.17 8.85
CA SER A 144 -0.71 -3.01 7.86
C SER A 144 -1.00 -2.32 6.52
N ASN A 145 -0.78 -1.00 6.44
CA ASN A 145 -0.93 -0.21 5.22
C ASN A 145 0.40 0.13 4.55
N LEU A 146 1.55 -0.27 5.13
CA LEU A 146 2.88 -0.01 4.59
C LEU A 146 3.11 -0.82 3.31
N ALA A 147 2.61 -0.29 2.20
CA ALA A 147 2.65 -0.91 0.89
C ALA A 147 4.05 -0.90 0.27
N ILE A 148 4.83 0.14 0.56
CA ILE A 148 6.10 0.42 -0.12
C ILE A 148 7.20 0.62 0.92
N CYS A 149 8.24 -0.20 0.83
CA CYS A 149 9.54 0.11 1.41
C CYS A 149 10.54 0.27 0.27
N GLN A 150 10.90 1.51 -0.03
CA GLN A 150 11.91 1.81 -1.02
C GLN A 150 13.26 1.94 -0.34
N ILE A 151 14.27 1.26 -0.84
CA ILE A 151 15.60 1.22 -0.23
C ILE A 151 16.59 1.67 -1.29
N LYS A 152 17.28 2.80 -1.06
CA LYS A 152 18.27 3.32 -2.03
C LYS A 152 19.59 2.53 -2.03
N LYS A 153 19.76 1.60 -1.08
CA LYS A 153 20.92 0.72 -0.94
C LYS A 153 20.89 -0.40 -1.98
N LYS A 154 22.00 -0.61 -2.69
CA LYS A 154 22.15 -1.72 -3.68
C LYS A 154 22.20 -3.10 -3.03
N THR A 155 22.88 -3.21 -1.88
CA THR A 155 22.88 -4.44 -1.08
C THR A 155 21.77 -4.41 -0.03
N PRO A 156 21.15 -5.53 0.32
CA PRO A 156 20.14 -5.56 1.37
C PRO A 156 20.71 -5.27 2.78
N PRO A 157 20.08 -4.37 3.56
CA PRO A 157 20.39 -4.23 4.99
C PRO A 157 20.03 -5.52 5.75
N ASN A 158 20.55 -5.68 6.96
CA ASN A 158 20.08 -6.76 7.83
C ASN A 158 18.62 -6.50 8.21
N LEU A 159 17.78 -7.52 8.08
CA LEU A 159 16.38 -7.46 8.48
C LEU A 159 16.19 -8.36 9.69
N LEU A 160 15.87 -7.74 10.83
CA LEU A 160 15.62 -8.43 12.08
C LEU A 160 14.15 -8.91 12.16
N PRO A 161 13.82 -9.83 13.08
CA PRO A 161 12.48 -10.39 13.24
C PRO A 161 11.37 -9.32 13.25
N GLU A 162 10.33 -9.57 12.45
CA GLU A 162 9.15 -8.69 12.35
C GLU A 162 9.45 -7.24 11.95
N GLY A 163 10.66 -6.97 11.45
CA GLY A 163 11.06 -5.63 10.99
C GLY A 163 10.19 -5.13 9.85
N LEU A 164 9.83 -6.01 8.89
CA LEU A 164 8.93 -5.76 7.76
C LEU A 164 8.06 -7.00 7.50
N ALA A 165 6.89 -6.82 6.88
CA ALA A 165 5.98 -7.90 6.51
C ALA A 165 5.90 -8.07 4.99
N ASP A 166 6.34 -9.23 4.49
CA ASP A 166 6.34 -9.58 3.05
C ASP A 166 4.95 -9.70 2.42
N SER A 167 3.95 -10.05 3.23
CA SER A 167 2.53 -10.14 2.87
C SER A 167 1.87 -8.78 2.63
N ILE A 168 2.52 -7.68 3.04
CA ILE A 168 1.95 -6.32 2.99
C ILE A 168 2.82 -5.40 2.13
N THR A 169 4.15 -5.50 2.28
CA THR A 169 5.10 -4.51 1.78
C THR A 169 5.87 -5.04 0.57
N ALA A 170 5.78 -4.31 -0.54
CA ALA A 170 6.69 -4.50 -1.67
C ALA A 170 7.97 -3.69 -1.47
N ILE A 171 9.10 -4.27 -1.87
CA ILE A 171 10.42 -3.69 -1.72
C ILE A 171 10.89 -3.15 -3.06
N PHE A 172 11.16 -1.85 -3.09
CA PHE A 172 11.69 -1.15 -4.26
C PHE A 172 13.18 -0.90 -4.08
N VAL A 173 14.00 -1.41 -5.00
CA VAL A 173 15.47 -1.39 -4.91
C VAL A 173 16.08 -0.79 -6.17
N PRO A 174 17.35 -0.37 -6.17
CA PRO A 174 17.99 0.16 -7.37
C PRO A 174 18.04 -0.90 -8.49
N LEU A 175 18.13 -0.45 -9.75
CA LEU A 175 18.30 -1.33 -10.90
C LEU A 175 19.51 -2.26 -10.71
N GLY A 176 19.33 -3.54 -11.05
CA GLY A 176 20.32 -4.61 -10.90
C GLY A 176 20.58 -5.09 -9.47
N SER A 177 19.76 -4.67 -8.49
CA SER A 177 19.98 -5.01 -7.08
C SER A 177 19.14 -6.21 -6.60
N SER A 178 18.11 -6.62 -7.34
CA SER A 178 17.10 -7.54 -6.79
C SER A 178 17.65 -8.93 -6.43
N ASP A 179 18.67 -9.43 -7.13
CA ASP A 179 19.26 -10.75 -6.85
C ASP A 179 19.99 -10.80 -5.51
N GLU A 180 20.75 -9.75 -5.16
CA GLU A 180 21.42 -9.65 -3.87
C GLU A 180 20.42 -9.65 -2.71
N TYR A 181 19.26 -9.01 -2.91
CA TYR A 181 18.18 -9.00 -1.94
C TYR A 181 17.55 -10.39 -1.78
N ARG A 182 17.25 -11.10 -2.88
CA ARG A 182 16.57 -12.41 -2.83
C ARG A 182 17.36 -13.51 -2.13
N ILE A 183 18.70 -13.45 -2.18
CA ILE A 183 19.57 -14.47 -1.56
C ILE A 183 19.87 -14.19 -0.09
N LYS A 184 19.58 -12.99 0.43
CA LYS A 184 19.85 -12.67 1.83
C LYS A 184 18.77 -13.25 2.76
N ASN A 185 19.23 -13.72 3.92
CA ASN A 185 18.36 -14.16 5.00
C ASN A 185 17.26 -13.13 5.31
N ASN A 186 16.06 -13.62 5.55
CA ASN A 186 14.84 -12.85 5.85
C ASN A 186 14.28 -12.00 4.70
N TRP A 187 14.94 -11.93 3.54
CA TRP A 187 14.48 -11.15 2.38
C TRP A 187 13.82 -11.99 1.28
N LYS A 188 14.12 -13.30 1.20
CA LYS A 188 13.70 -14.20 0.11
C LYS A 188 12.21 -14.18 -0.27
N SER A 189 11.33 -13.91 0.69
CA SER A 189 9.88 -13.99 0.52
C SER A 189 9.24 -12.67 0.09
N PHE A 190 9.97 -11.56 -0.01
CA PHE A 190 9.42 -10.27 -0.41
C PHE A 190 9.21 -10.13 -1.93
N ALA A 191 8.27 -9.26 -2.31
CA ALA A 191 8.12 -8.80 -3.69
C ALA A 191 9.18 -7.72 -3.97
N PHE A 192 10.17 -8.03 -4.82
CA PHE A 192 11.19 -7.08 -5.25
C PHE A 192 10.87 -6.51 -6.62
N ILE A 193 10.80 -5.18 -6.69
CA ILE A 193 10.66 -4.42 -7.92
C ILE A 193 11.85 -3.48 -8.01
N GLU A 194 12.50 -3.42 -9.17
CA GLU A 194 13.62 -2.51 -9.38
C GLU A 194 13.15 -1.16 -9.92
N GLY A 195 13.72 -0.08 -9.41
CA GLY A 195 13.38 1.29 -9.79
C GLY A 195 12.46 1.99 -8.81
N GLU A 196 11.78 3.03 -9.30
CA GLU A 196 10.88 3.85 -8.50
C GLU A 196 9.47 3.25 -8.48
N PRO A 197 8.76 3.28 -7.33
CA PRO A 197 7.37 2.84 -7.28
C PRO A 197 6.47 3.78 -8.06
N GLN A 198 5.66 3.21 -8.96
CA GLN A 198 4.66 3.94 -9.71
C GLN A 198 3.26 3.66 -9.16
N GLU A 199 2.66 4.71 -8.61
CA GLU A 199 1.27 4.72 -8.13
C GLU A 199 0.40 5.49 -9.15
N ALA A 200 -0.79 4.97 -9.44
CA ALA A 200 -1.73 5.57 -10.39
C ALA A 200 -3.15 5.51 -9.81
N THR A 201 -3.80 6.67 -9.70
CA THR A 201 -5.22 6.80 -9.36
C THR A 201 -5.92 7.47 -10.52
N LEU A 202 -6.75 6.72 -11.24
CA LEU A 202 -7.29 7.11 -12.54
C LEU A 202 -8.81 7.16 -12.52
N GLN A 203 -9.37 8.23 -13.08
CA GLN A 203 -10.79 8.42 -13.29
C GLN A 203 -11.12 8.10 -14.74
N VAL A 204 -11.77 6.98 -14.99
CA VAL A 204 -12.15 6.57 -16.35
C VAL A 204 -13.60 6.96 -16.59
N GLY A 205 -13.80 7.97 -17.43
CA GLY A 205 -15.12 8.46 -17.80
C GLY A 205 -15.87 7.48 -18.71
N ALA A 206 -17.17 7.66 -18.85
CA ALA A 206 -18.02 6.76 -19.65
C ALA A 206 -17.56 6.62 -21.12
N MET A 207 -16.95 7.67 -21.68
CA MET A 207 -16.45 7.71 -23.06
C MET A 207 -14.93 7.57 -23.17
N SER A 208 -14.21 7.34 -22.06
CA SER A 208 -12.76 7.16 -22.07
C SER A 208 -12.34 5.71 -21.81
N THR A 209 -11.06 5.43 -22.06
CA THR A 209 -10.43 4.13 -21.81
C THR A 209 -9.36 4.28 -20.75
N LEU A 210 -9.08 3.20 -20.03
CA LEU A 210 -7.98 3.15 -19.07
C LEU A 210 -6.66 3.52 -19.73
N GLU A 211 -6.41 3.03 -20.96
CA GLU A 211 -5.21 3.35 -21.73
C GLU A 211 -5.05 4.86 -21.97
N SER A 212 -6.14 5.54 -22.39
CA SER A 212 -6.10 6.98 -22.63
C SER A 212 -5.82 7.78 -21.36
N GLU A 213 -6.38 7.37 -20.21
CA GLU A 213 -6.14 8.04 -18.93
C GLU A 213 -4.72 7.79 -18.40
N ILE A 214 -4.17 6.60 -18.61
CA ILE A 214 -2.76 6.31 -18.33
C ILE A 214 -1.84 7.20 -19.16
N GLN A 215 -2.11 7.34 -20.46
CA GLN A 215 -1.32 8.18 -21.35
C GLN A 215 -1.40 9.66 -20.96
N LYS A 216 -2.59 10.17 -20.65
CA LYS A 216 -2.78 11.56 -20.15
C LYS A 216 -2.03 11.81 -18.84
N ALA A 217 -1.95 10.81 -17.98
CA ALA A 217 -1.16 10.88 -16.75
C ALA A 217 0.37 10.81 -16.99
N GLY A 218 0.81 10.63 -18.24
CA GLY A 218 2.22 10.50 -18.59
C GLY A 218 2.85 9.19 -18.11
N LEU A 219 2.04 8.16 -17.88
CA LEU A 219 2.46 6.88 -17.33
C LEU A 219 2.56 5.80 -18.42
N GLN A 220 3.27 4.72 -18.11
CA GLN A 220 3.34 3.53 -18.93
C GLN A 220 2.72 2.35 -18.18
N PRO A 221 1.82 1.56 -18.77
CA PRO A 221 1.15 0.45 -18.08
C PRO A 221 2.12 -0.53 -17.39
N LYS A 222 3.26 -0.83 -18.05
CA LYS A 222 4.26 -1.79 -17.55
C LYS A 222 4.97 -1.34 -16.28
N ASP A 223 5.00 -0.03 -16.03
CA ASP A 223 5.71 0.55 -14.90
C ASP A 223 4.78 0.70 -13.68
N ILE A 224 3.44 0.66 -13.88
CA ILE A 224 2.45 0.79 -12.81
C ILE A 224 2.53 -0.40 -11.83
N ASN A 225 2.66 -0.09 -10.54
CA ASN A 225 2.68 -1.07 -9.47
C ASN A 225 1.43 -1.01 -8.59
N PHE A 226 0.93 0.18 -8.32
CA PHE A 226 -0.25 0.39 -7.49
C PHE A 226 -1.30 1.12 -8.32
N LEU A 227 -2.40 0.43 -8.64
CA LEU A 227 -3.42 0.93 -9.53
C LEU A 227 -4.74 1.08 -8.80
N THR A 228 -5.27 2.30 -8.78
CA THR A 228 -6.64 2.59 -8.36
C THR A 228 -7.42 3.11 -9.56
N ILE A 229 -8.57 2.51 -9.85
CA ILE A 229 -9.45 2.97 -10.93
C ILE A 229 -10.83 3.27 -10.34
N GLU A 230 -11.36 4.42 -10.72
CA GLU A 230 -12.74 4.81 -10.43
C GLU A 230 -13.48 5.07 -11.75
N GLY A 231 -14.78 4.73 -11.80
CA GLY A 231 -15.61 4.95 -12.98
C GLY A 231 -15.76 3.73 -13.88
N LYS A 232 -15.63 3.92 -15.19
CA LYS A 232 -15.90 2.88 -16.18
C LYS A 232 -14.73 1.89 -16.29
N LEU A 233 -15.04 0.59 -16.31
CA LEU A 233 -14.03 -0.45 -16.55
C LEU A 233 -14.63 -1.58 -17.37
N ASP A 234 -14.14 -1.79 -18.60
CA ASP A 234 -14.64 -2.81 -19.52
C ASP A 234 -13.60 -3.89 -19.87
N ASN A 235 -13.96 -4.80 -20.78
CA ASN A 235 -13.11 -5.92 -21.19
C ASN A 235 -11.81 -5.48 -21.88
N ASN A 236 -11.80 -4.37 -22.62
CA ASN A 236 -10.57 -3.85 -23.23
C ASN A 236 -9.64 -3.29 -22.17
N ASP A 237 -10.19 -2.60 -21.17
CA ASP A 237 -9.44 -2.11 -20.02
C ASP A 237 -8.84 -3.27 -19.21
N PHE A 238 -9.61 -4.35 -18.98
CA PHE A 238 -9.09 -5.57 -18.35
C PHE A 238 -8.03 -6.29 -19.19
N LYS A 239 -8.16 -6.29 -20.52
CA LYS A 239 -7.15 -6.83 -21.42
C LYS A 239 -5.84 -6.05 -21.31
N LEU A 240 -5.90 -4.72 -21.19
CA LEU A 240 -4.73 -3.88 -20.93
C LEU A 240 -4.04 -4.28 -19.62
N ILE A 241 -4.80 -4.40 -18.53
CA ILE A 241 -4.30 -4.84 -17.22
C ILE A 241 -3.63 -6.22 -17.32
N ARG A 242 -4.27 -7.14 -18.03
CA ARG A 242 -3.78 -8.51 -18.22
C ARG A 242 -2.45 -8.53 -18.95
N ASP A 243 -2.40 -7.89 -20.12
CA ASP A 243 -1.34 -8.07 -21.11
C ASP A 243 -0.15 -7.11 -20.89
N TYR A 244 -0.38 -5.93 -20.28
CA TYR A 244 0.61 -4.85 -20.23
C TYR A 244 1.00 -4.36 -18.83
N MET A 245 0.46 -4.94 -17.75
CA MET A 245 0.80 -4.55 -16.37
C MET A 245 1.39 -5.71 -15.56
N PRO A 246 2.59 -6.22 -15.91
CA PRO A 246 3.19 -7.37 -15.24
C PRO A 246 3.64 -7.08 -13.80
N ASN A 247 3.89 -5.80 -13.47
CA ASN A 247 4.49 -5.36 -12.21
C ASN A 247 3.48 -4.89 -11.16
N LEU A 248 2.20 -5.24 -11.32
CA LEU A 248 1.16 -4.89 -10.36
C LEU A 248 1.39 -5.57 -9.01
N VAL A 249 1.46 -4.74 -7.98
CA VAL A 249 1.53 -5.09 -6.56
C VAL A 249 0.16 -4.98 -5.91
N ALA A 250 -0.63 -3.98 -6.29
CA ALA A 250 -1.96 -3.77 -5.75
C ALA A 250 -2.92 -3.20 -6.79
N VAL A 251 -4.17 -3.66 -6.75
CA VAL A 251 -5.24 -3.16 -7.60
C VAL A 251 -6.47 -2.82 -6.76
N ASP A 252 -6.95 -1.59 -6.84
CA ASP A 252 -8.22 -1.15 -6.25
C ASP A 252 -9.18 -0.72 -7.37
N ILE A 253 -10.13 -1.59 -7.67
CA ILE A 253 -11.17 -1.36 -8.68
C ILE A 253 -12.56 -1.36 -8.04
N ALA A 254 -12.64 -1.14 -6.72
CA ALA A 254 -13.89 -1.20 -5.98
C ALA A 254 -14.93 -0.21 -6.48
N LYS A 255 -14.47 0.99 -6.86
CA LYS A 255 -15.31 2.10 -7.36
C LYS A 255 -15.50 2.07 -8.88
N THR A 256 -15.41 0.90 -9.49
CA THR A 256 -15.69 0.74 -10.92
C THR A 256 -17.07 0.14 -11.17
N ASN A 257 -17.60 0.34 -12.38
CA ASN A 257 -18.89 -0.21 -12.80
C ASN A 257 -18.80 -1.64 -13.41
N ALA A 258 -17.62 -2.27 -13.37
CA ALA A 258 -17.42 -3.59 -13.94
C ALA A 258 -18.32 -4.63 -13.25
N THR A 259 -19.07 -5.38 -14.06
CA THR A 259 -19.95 -6.46 -13.57
C THR A 259 -19.34 -7.84 -13.78
N SER A 260 -18.23 -7.95 -14.49
CA SER A 260 -17.50 -9.19 -14.72
C SER A 260 -16.01 -8.91 -14.81
N ILE A 261 -15.18 -9.85 -14.33
CA ILE A 261 -13.74 -9.86 -14.58
C ILE A 261 -13.45 -10.99 -15.58
N PRO A 262 -12.93 -10.70 -16.79
CA PRO A 262 -12.66 -11.69 -17.82
C PRO A 262 -11.63 -12.75 -17.42
N ASP A 263 -11.60 -13.84 -18.17
CA ASP A 263 -10.67 -14.94 -17.94
C ASP A 263 -9.21 -14.47 -17.94
N PHE A 264 -8.44 -15.06 -17.02
CA PHE A 264 -7.00 -14.85 -16.87
C PHE A 264 -6.55 -13.40 -16.58
N THR A 265 -7.45 -12.45 -16.28
CA THR A 265 -7.09 -11.02 -16.13
C THR A 265 -5.90 -10.77 -15.20
N PHE A 266 -5.88 -11.39 -14.03
CA PHE A 266 -4.77 -11.26 -13.07
C PHE A 266 -3.89 -12.51 -13.03
N SER A 267 -4.00 -13.41 -14.00
CA SER A 267 -3.19 -14.63 -14.00
C SER A 267 -1.70 -14.27 -14.07
N GLN A 268 -0.89 -15.00 -13.29
CA GLN A 268 0.56 -14.87 -13.20
C GLN A 268 1.05 -13.47 -12.80
N LYS A 269 0.25 -12.68 -12.08
CA LYS A 269 0.71 -11.40 -11.50
C LYS A 269 1.60 -11.68 -10.28
N LYS A 270 2.88 -11.99 -10.55
CA LYS A 270 3.88 -12.49 -9.59
C LYS A 270 4.12 -11.58 -8.37
N TYR A 271 3.74 -10.31 -8.44
CA TYR A 271 3.91 -9.32 -7.38
C TYR A 271 2.60 -8.92 -6.67
N LEU A 272 1.44 -9.41 -7.15
CA LEU A 272 0.14 -8.98 -6.65
C LEU A 272 -0.07 -9.45 -5.21
N LEU A 273 -0.05 -8.51 -4.27
CA LEU A 273 -0.26 -8.74 -2.84
C LEU A 273 -1.73 -8.58 -2.45
N ARG A 274 -2.45 -7.65 -3.10
CA ARG A 274 -3.80 -7.26 -2.72
C ARG A 274 -4.66 -6.86 -3.91
N ILE A 275 -5.95 -7.15 -3.81
CA ILE A 275 -6.96 -6.66 -4.74
C ILE A 275 -8.25 -6.25 -4.01
N LYS A 276 -8.86 -5.16 -4.44
CA LYS A 276 -10.26 -4.83 -4.12
C LYS A 276 -11.11 -4.92 -5.38
N LEU A 277 -12.16 -5.73 -5.30
CA LEU A 277 -13.03 -6.07 -6.43
C LEU A 277 -14.15 -5.03 -6.63
N PRO A 278 -14.68 -4.86 -7.86
CA PRO A 278 -15.75 -3.91 -8.15
C PRO A 278 -17.00 -4.16 -7.29
N HIS A 279 -17.58 -3.12 -6.68
CA HIS A 279 -18.74 -3.30 -5.79
C HIS A 279 -19.95 -3.97 -6.46
N GLY A 280 -20.13 -3.80 -7.77
CA GLY A 280 -21.20 -4.40 -8.57
C GLY A 280 -20.85 -5.71 -9.28
N LEU A 281 -19.73 -6.34 -8.93
CA LEU A 281 -19.23 -7.55 -9.59
C LEU A 281 -20.23 -8.70 -9.48
N LYS A 282 -20.55 -9.34 -10.61
CA LYS A 282 -21.45 -10.50 -10.70
C LYS A 282 -20.70 -11.78 -11.08
N VAL A 283 -19.75 -11.69 -12.01
CA VAL A 283 -19.06 -12.85 -12.59
C VAL A 283 -17.55 -12.73 -12.45
N ILE A 284 -16.91 -13.79 -11.95
CA ILE A 284 -15.45 -13.93 -11.94
C ILE A 284 -15.09 -15.04 -12.92
N GLY A 285 -14.47 -14.67 -14.04
CA GLY A 285 -14.11 -15.60 -15.11
C GLY A 285 -13.05 -16.63 -14.73
N GLN A 286 -12.68 -17.48 -15.67
CA GLN A 286 -11.79 -18.61 -15.42
C GLN A 286 -10.40 -18.14 -15.04
N ARG A 287 -9.82 -18.79 -14.02
CA ARG A 287 -8.40 -18.62 -13.61
C ARG A 287 -7.97 -17.15 -13.43
N VAL A 288 -8.90 -16.27 -13.04
CA VAL A 288 -8.65 -14.82 -12.91
C VAL A 288 -7.43 -14.52 -12.05
N PHE A 289 -7.24 -15.20 -10.92
CA PHE A 289 -6.09 -15.03 -10.03
C PHE A 289 -5.11 -16.19 -10.09
N SER A 290 -5.14 -17.01 -11.16
CA SER A 290 -4.30 -18.20 -11.22
C SER A 290 -2.81 -17.83 -11.16
N ASN A 291 -2.07 -18.50 -10.29
CA ASN A 291 -0.65 -18.27 -9.99
C ASN A 291 -0.34 -16.87 -9.42
N CYS A 292 -1.29 -16.24 -8.72
CA CYS A 292 -1.03 -15.10 -7.86
C CYS A 292 -0.52 -15.56 -6.48
N GLY A 293 0.62 -16.25 -6.44
CA GLY A 293 1.14 -16.87 -5.21
C GLY A 293 1.43 -15.92 -4.05
N ARG A 294 1.52 -14.60 -4.31
CA ARG A 294 1.70 -13.55 -3.29
C ARG A 294 0.41 -12.95 -2.76
N LEU A 295 -0.73 -13.20 -3.41
CA LEU A 295 -2.02 -12.70 -2.96
C LEU A 295 -2.30 -13.30 -1.59
N CYS A 296 -2.30 -12.46 -0.56
CA CYS A 296 -2.25 -12.90 0.83
C CYS A 296 -3.46 -12.40 1.61
N GLY A 297 -3.83 -13.15 2.65
CA GLY A 297 -4.91 -12.77 3.56
C GLY A 297 -6.28 -13.13 3.02
N THR A 298 -7.21 -12.19 3.03
CA THR A 298 -8.62 -12.41 2.67
C THR A 298 -8.99 -11.62 1.43
N VAL A 299 -9.58 -12.29 0.44
CA VAL A 299 -10.27 -11.62 -0.68
C VAL A 299 -11.76 -11.60 -0.38
N GLU A 300 -12.33 -10.40 -0.29
CA GLU A 300 -13.76 -10.22 -0.11
C GLU A 300 -14.47 -10.19 -1.47
N LEU A 301 -15.43 -11.10 -1.65
CA LEU A 301 -16.31 -11.11 -2.80
C LEU A 301 -17.52 -10.21 -2.53
N PRO A 302 -17.82 -9.25 -3.41
CA PRO A 302 -19.00 -8.40 -3.30
C PRO A 302 -20.29 -9.22 -3.21
N ALA A 303 -21.29 -8.71 -2.48
CA ALA A 303 -22.56 -9.40 -2.26
C ALA A 303 -23.38 -9.64 -3.54
N SER A 304 -23.00 -8.99 -4.65
CA SER A 304 -23.61 -9.17 -5.98
C SER A 304 -23.06 -10.36 -6.78
N VAL A 305 -22.00 -11.02 -6.32
CA VAL A 305 -21.38 -12.13 -7.07
C VAL A 305 -22.37 -13.30 -7.17
N THR A 306 -22.63 -13.74 -8.40
CA THR A 306 -23.50 -14.86 -8.74
C THR A 306 -22.75 -16.05 -9.32
N ALA A 307 -21.59 -15.81 -9.95
CA ALA A 307 -20.79 -16.85 -10.58
C ALA A 307 -19.29 -16.68 -10.29
N ILE A 308 -18.66 -17.77 -9.87
CA ILE A 308 -17.20 -17.92 -9.74
C ILE A 308 -16.80 -19.09 -10.62
N GLU A 309 -16.05 -18.85 -11.69
CA GLU A 309 -15.75 -19.90 -12.67
C GLU A 309 -14.56 -20.79 -12.26
N PHE A 310 -14.19 -21.69 -13.16
CA PHE A 310 -13.16 -22.70 -12.96
C PHE A 310 -11.82 -22.10 -12.51
N GLY A 311 -11.24 -22.67 -11.45
CA GLY A 311 -9.83 -22.43 -11.08
C GLY A 311 -9.45 -21.00 -10.72
N VAL A 312 -10.41 -20.14 -10.31
CA VAL A 312 -10.19 -18.69 -10.09
C VAL A 312 -8.97 -18.38 -9.22
N PHE A 313 -8.70 -19.17 -8.18
CA PHE A 313 -7.62 -18.98 -7.21
C PHE A 313 -6.57 -20.10 -7.23
N MET A 314 -6.46 -20.83 -8.34
CA MET A 314 -5.47 -21.91 -8.50
C MET A 314 -4.04 -21.37 -8.38
N GLY A 315 -3.24 -21.89 -7.43
CA GLY A 315 -1.87 -21.41 -7.18
C GLY A 315 -1.80 -20.09 -6.39
N CYS A 316 -2.88 -19.71 -5.70
CA CYS A 316 -2.88 -18.64 -4.69
C CYS A 316 -2.46 -19.21 -3.33
N ASP A 317 -1.19 -19.59 -3.19
CA ASP A 317 -0.71 -20.37 -2.05
C ASP A 317 -0.80 -19.61 -0.72
N ASN A 318 -0.51 -18.29 -0.75
CA ASN A 318 -0.58 -17.42 0.44
C ASN A 318 -1.99 -16.88 0.74
N LEU A 319 -2.97 -17.14 -0.12
CA LEU A 319 -4.34 -16.70 0.13
C LEU A 319 -4.93 -17.54 1.26
N ARG A 320 -5.45 -16.90 2.29
CA ARG A 320 -5.99 -17.58 3.47
C ARG A 320 -7.46 -17.90 3.29
N HIS A 321 -8.25 -16.90 2.91
CA HIS A 321 -9.70 -17.02 2.77
C HIS A 321 -10.23 -16.23 1.58
N VAL A 322 -11.33 -16.71 1.02
CA VAL A 322 -12.19 -15.95 0.12
C VAL A 322 -13.54 -15.82 0.82
N VAL A 323 -13.98 -14.60 1.12
CA VAL A 323 -15.20 -14.36 1.89
C VAL A 323 -16.30 -13.86 0.97
N ALA A 324 -17.34 -14.67 0.77
CA ALA A 324 -18.57 -14.25 0.16
C ALA A 324 -19.37 -13.38 1.13
N THR A 325 -19.52 -12.09 0.82
CA THR A 325 -20.27 -11.13 1.65
C THR A 325 -21.78 -11.14 1.39
N GLY A 326 -22.24 -11.96 0.44
CA GLY A 326 -23.65 -12.16 0.14
C GLY A 326 -23.96 -13.62 -0.18
N ASN A 327 -25.23 -13.90 -0.46
CA ASN A 327 -25.79 -15.24 -0.62
C ASN A 327 -26.29 -15.51 -2.05
N LYS A 328 -25.78 -14.78 -3.05
CA LYS A 328 -26.28 -14.83 -4.44
C LYS A 328 -25.51 -15.77 -5.36
N ILE A 329 -24.49 -16.46 -4.85
CA ILE A 329 -23.66 -17.37 -5.65
C ILE A 329 -24.49 -18.60 -6.04
N THR A 330 -24.79 -18.73 -7.33
CA THR A 330 -25.52 -19.88 -7.90
C THR A 330 -24.63 -20.77 -8.76
N THR A 331 -23.47 -20.26 -9.19
CA THR A 331 -22.50 -21.00 -10.01
C THR A 331 -21.14 -20.99 -9.32
N LEU A 332 -20.64 -22.19 -8.99
CA LEU A 332 -19.29 -22.42 -8.50
C LEU A 332 -18.60 -23.39 -9.45
N GLY A 333 -17.55 -22.93 -10.12
CA GLY A 333 -16.74 -23.74 -11.01
C GLY A 333 -15.86 -24.72 -10.24
N ASP A 334 -15.40 -25.76 -10.94
CA ASP A 334 -14.55 -26.77 -10.35
C ASP A 334 -13.16 -26.21 -9.99
N ASN A 335 -12.49 -26.90 -9.06
CA ASN A 335 -11.09 -26.67 -8.70
C ASN A 335 -10.72 -25.22 -8.40
N LEU A 336 -11.62 -24.46 -7.75
CA LEU A 336 -11.43 -23.02 -7.46
C LEU A 336 -10.04 -22.67 -6.90
N PHE A 337 -9.49 -23.52 -6.03
CA PHE A 337 -8.21 -23.30 -5.34
C PHE A 337 -7.06 -24.16 -5.86
N GLY A 338 -7.31 -25.06 -6.81
CA GLY A 338 -6.34 -26.05 -7.31
C GLY A 338 -6.54 -27.45 -6.72
N ASP A 339 -5.94 -28.44 -7.38
CA ASP A 339 -6.10 -29.86 -7.03
C ASP A 339 -5.50 -30.16 -5.65
N GLY A 340 -6.29 -30.85 -4.80
CA GLY A 340 -5.85 -31.23 -3.45
C GLY A 340 -5.77 -30.07 -2.44
N VAL A 341 -6.20 -28.86 -2.80
CA VAL A 341 -6.23 -27.70 -1.91
C VAL A 341 -7.56 -27.64 -1.16
N GLU A 342 -7.51 -27.49 0.17
CA GLU A 342 -8.71 -27.29 0.97
C GLU A 342 -9.51 -26.08 0.51
N ASN A 343 -10.84 -26.17 0.61
CA ASN A 343 -11.72 -25.08 0.24
C ASN A 343 -11.48 -23.87 1.15
N LYS A 344 -11.12 -22.72 0.55
CA LYS A 344 -10.88 -21.45 1.27
C LYS A 344 -12.09 -20.50 1.21
N LEU A 345 -13.19 -20.89 0.55
CA LEU A 345 -14.42 -20.09 0.44
C LEU A 345 -15.24 -20.15 1.74
N ILE A 346 -15.55 -18.99 2.29
CA ILE A 346 -16.36 -18.80 3.50
C ILE A 346 -17.55 -17.90 3.16
N TYR A 347 -18.73 -18.24 3.66
CA TYR A 347 -19.92 -17.38 3.58
C TYR A 347 -20.07 -16.61 4.90
N LYS A 348 -20.29 -15.30 4.81
CA LYS A 348 -20.49 -14.43 5.97
C LYS A 348 -21.95 -14.42 6.44
#